data_AF-A0A1H5UDB4-F1
#
_entry.id   AF-A0A1H5UDB4-F1
#
_cell.length_a   1.000
_cell.length_b   1.000
_cell.length_c   1.000
_cell.angle_alpha   90.00
_cell.angle_beta   90.00
_cell.angle_gamma   90.00
#
_symmetry.space_group_name_H-M   'P 1'
#
loop_
_entity.id
_entity.type
_entity.pdbx_description
1 polymer ?
#
loop_
_entity_poly.entity_id
_entity_poly.type
_entity_poly.pdbx_seq_one_letter_code
_entity_poly.pdbx_strand_id
1 'polypeptide(L)' 'MLIYGKYTLLDKDNPNVHAYKRELDGRKILILLNFSSKKATVNTKYNIGNAKVLIGNYTKPSKGFELKPYETII' A
#
# COMPACT_ATOMS: atom_id res chain seq x y z
N MET A 1 6.16 8.93 12.57
CA MET A 1 6.02 8.28 11.24
C MET A 1 4.65 8.51 10.61
N LEU A 2 3.53 8.11 11.23
CA LEU A 2 2.17 8.35 10.66
C LEU A 2 1.70 9.81 10.75
N ILE A 3 2.21 10.57 11.73
CA ILE A 3 1.90 11.99 11.91
C ILE A 3 2.90 12.84 11.10
N TYR A 4 4.19 12.74 11.43
CA TYR A 4 5.24 13.61 10.86
C TYR A 4 5.97 13.08 9.62
N GLY A 5 5.69 11.85 9.16
CA GLY A 5 6.38 11.29 8.01
C GLY A 5 5.98 11.97 6.70
N LYS A 6 6.96 12.25 5.84
CA LYS A 6 6.76 12.82 4.51
C LYS A 6 5.85 11.94 3.69
N TYR A 7 4.80 12.53 3.13
CA TYR A 7 3.89 11.86 2.20
C TYR A 7 4.49 11.83 0.79
N THR A 8 4.32 10.72 0.07
CA THR A 8 4.63 10.64 -1.36
C THR A 8 3.60 9.74 -2.03
N LEU A 9 2.85 10.30 -2.98
CA LEU A 9 1.92 9.56 -3.81
C LEU A 9 2.69 8.57 -4.70
N LEU A 10 2.17 7.35 -4.81
CA LEU A 10 2.68 6.28 -5.66
C LEU A 10 1.59 5.89 -6.65
N ASP A 11 1.99 5.27 -7.77
CA ASP A 11 1.07 4.69 -8.74
C ASP A 11 -0.08 5.64 -9.16
N LYS A 12 0.26 6.91 -9.40
CA LYS A 12 -0.69 8.03 -9.55
C LYS A 12 -1.75 7.79 -10.64
N ASP A 13 -1.39 7.06 -11.69
CA ASP A 13 -2.25 6.83 -12.85
C ASP A 13 -3.17 5.60 -12.65
N ASN A 14 -3.11 4.93 -11.50
CA ASN A 14 -3.95 3.79 -11.18
C ASN A 14 -5.36 4.26 -10.77
N PRO A 15 -6.41 3.97 -11.56
CA PRO A 15 -7.76 4.44 -11.26
C PRO A 15 -8.42 3.68 -10.11
N ASN A 16 -7.90 2.50 -9.75
CA ASN A 16 -8.50 1.62 -8.74
C ASN A 16 -7.79 1.68 -7.40
N VAL A 17 -6.53 2.08 -7.37
CA VAL A 17 -5.68 2.00 -6.18
C VAL A 17 -5.16 3.37 -5.79
N HIS A 18 -5.40 3.76 -4.55
CA HIS A 18 -4.69 4.87 -3.94
C HIS A 18 -3.49 4.32 -3.16
N ALA A 19 -2.29 4.48 -3.72
CA ALA A 19 -1.06 4.03 -3.11
C ALA A 19 -0.18 5.21 -2.69
N TYR A 20 0.39 5.17 -1.49
CA TYR A 20 1.33 6.18 -1.05
C TYR A 20 2.32 5.62 -0.03
N LYS A 21 3.40 6.37 0.22
CA LYS A 21 4.31 6.09 1.33
C LYS A 21 4.34 7.21 2.35
N ARG A 22 4.69 6.85 3.59
CA ARG A 22 5.13 7.77 4.63
C ARG A 22 6.57 7.45 5.01
N GLU A 23 7.43 8.46 5.07
CA GLU A 23 8.85 8.28 5.38
C GLU A 23 9.33 9.25 6.47
N LEU A 24 10.01 8.73 7.48
CA LEU A 24 10.62 9.51 8.57
C LEU A 24 11.85 8.78 9.10
N ASP A 25 12.99 9.47 9.22
CA ASP A 25 14.25 8.94 9.78
C ASP A 25 14.66 7.59 9.17
N GLY A 26 14.59 7.49 7.84
CA GLY A 26 14.92 6.28 7.08
C GLY A 26 13.89 5.14 7.16
N ARG A 27 12.85 5.26 8.01
CA ARG A 27 11.76 4.29 8.11
C ARG A 27 10.67 4.62 7.10
N LYS A 28 10.13 3.59 6.46
CA LYS A 28 9.10 3.70 5.41
C LYS A 28 7.89 2.86 5.77
N ILE A 29 6.70 3.43 5.56
CA ILE A 29 5.42 2.73 5.52
C ILE A 29 4.90 2.82 4.11
N LEU A 30 4.44 1.70 3.55
CA LEU A 30 3.67 1.67 2.30
C LEU A 30 2.21 1.51 2.66
N ILE A 31 1.34 2.31 2.06
CA ILE A 31 -0.09 2.24 2.26
C ILE A 31 -0.71 1.96 0.90
N LEU A 32 -1.37 0.81 0.77
CA LEU A 32 -1.97 0.34 -0.47
C LEU A 32 -3.47 0.16 -0.25
N LEU A 33 -4.29 0.96 -0.95
CA LEU A 33 -5.75 0.98 -0.78
C LEU A 33 -6.41 0.72 -2.13
N ASN A 34 -7.05 -0.45 -2.30
CA ASN A 34 -7.90 -0.69 -3.46
C ASN A 34 -9.26 -0.05 -3.20
N PHE A 35 -9.60 1.03 -3.89
CA PHE A 35 -10.90 1.69 -3.81
C PHE A 35 -11.86 1.23 -4.92
N SER A 36 -11.79 -0.05 -5.28
CA SER A 36 -12.67 -0.65 -6.26
C SER A 36 -13.22 -2.01 -5.80
N SER A 37 -14.33 -2.41 -6.40
CA SER A 37 -14.93 -3.74 -6.24
C SER A 37 -14.24 -4.83 -7.07
N LYS A 38 -13.14 -4.51 -7.77
CA LYS A 38 -12.38 -5.42 -8.61
C LYS A 38 -11.03 -5.70 -7.98
N LYS A 39 -10.37 -6.79 -8.39
CA LYS A 39 -8.94 -6.95 -8.11
C LYS A 39 -8.15 -5.85 -8.81
N ALA A 40 -7.09 -5.37 -8.17
CA ALA A 40 -6.25 -4.32 -8.75
C ALA A 40 -4.77 -4.55 -8.43
N THR A 41 -3.92 -4.34 -9.43
CA THR A 41 -2.47 -4.44 -9.28
C THR A 41 -1.89 -3.07 -8.93
N VAL A 42 -0.91 -3.02 -8.02
CA VAL A 42 -0.23 -1.79 -7.60
C VAL A 42 1.21 -1.74 -8.12
N ASN A 43 1.62 -0.61 -8.69
CA ASN A 43 3.00 -0.40 -9.17
C ASN A 43 3.76 0.59 -8.29
N THR A 44 4.34 0.11 -7.19
CA THR A 44 5.06 0.98 -6.24
C THR A 44 6.55 1.17 -6.55
N LYS A 45 7.16 0.26 -7.33
CA LYS A 45 8.62 0.14 -7.53
C LYS A 45 9.43 -0.17 -6.27
N TYR A 46 8.79 -0.45 -5.13
CA TYR A 46 9.46 -0.86 -3.90
C TYR A 46 9.54 -2.39 -3.78
N ASN A 47 10.67 -2.88 -3.27
CA ASN A 47 10.79 -4.26 -2.85
C ASN A 47 10.18 -4.42 -1.45
N ILE A 48 9.16 -5.29 -1.33
CA ILE A 48 8.45 -5.57 -0.07
C ILE A 48 8.79 -6.96 0.51
N GLY A 49 9.83 -7.63 0.02
CA GLY A 49 10.21 -8.97 0.48
C GLY A 49 10.48 -9.09 1.98
N ASN A 50 10.96 -8.01 2.60
CA ASN A 50 11.21 -7.91 4.05
C ASN A 50 10.18 -7.02 4.78
N ALA A 51 9.10 -6.63 4.11
CA ALA A 51 8.08 -5.80 4.72
C ALA A 51 7.25 -6.61 5.71
N LYS A 52 6.85 -5.95 6.81
CA LYS A 52 5.92 -6.51 7.79
C LYS A 52 4.58 -5.81 7.62
N VAL A 53 3.51 -6.59 7.45
CA VAL A 53 2.15 -6.07 7.49
C VAL A 53 1.85 -5.55 8.90
N LEU A 54 1.47 -4.29 8.99
CA LEU A 54 1.07 -3.59 10.22
C LEU A 54 -0.44 -3.71 10.44
N ILE A 55 -1.23 -3.51 9.38
CA ILE A 55 -2.68 -3.64 9.42
C ILE A 55 -3.22 -3.98 8.03
N GLY A 56 -4.29 -4.76 8.01
CA GLY A 56 -5.08 -5.00 6.81
C GLY A 56 -6.51 -5.39 7.16
N ASN A 57 -7.42 -5.25 6.21
CA ASN A 57 -8.85 -5.53 6.41
C ASN A 57 -9.29 -6.94 5.98
N TYR A 58 -8.37 -7.75 5.46
CA TYR A 58 -8.59 -9.17 5.20
C TYR A 58 -7.77 -10.02 6.20
N THR A 59 -8.36 -11.09 6.71
CA THR A 59 -7.69 -12.05 7.62
C THR A 59 -6.46 -12.70 6.99
N LYS A 60 -6.49 -12.90 5.67
CA LYS A 60 -5.38 -13.37 4.85
C LYS A 60 -5.04 -12.27 3.84
N PRO A 61 -4.11 -11.35 4.14
CA PRO A 61 -3.74 -10.29 3.22
C PRO A 61 -3.10 -10.89 1.96
N SER A 62 -3.29 -10.20 0.84
CA SER A 62 -2.61 -10.55 -0.41
C SER A 62 -1.09 -10.48 -0.26
N LYS A 63 -0.42 -11.52 -0.77
CA LYS A 63 1.05 -11.57 -0.81
C LYS A 63 1.50 -10.94 -2.11
N GLY A 64 1.96 -9.69 -2.06
CA GLY A 64 2.44 -8.96 -3.23
C GLY A 64 1.59 -7.73 -3.55
N PHE A 65 1.49 -7.41 -4.84
CA PHE A 65 0.87 -6.19 -5.32
C PHE A 65 -0.47 -6.40 -6.03
N GLU A 66 -1.06 -7.60 -6.02
CA GLU A 66 -2.45 -7.80 -6.46
C GLU A 66 -3.38 -7.73 -5.25
N LEU A 67 -4.13 -6.65 -5.14
CA LEU A 67 -5.10 -6.42 -4.07
C LEU A 67 -6.47 -6.99 -4.45
N LYS A 68 -7.16 -7.58 -3.48
CA LYS A 68 -8.57 -7.99 -3.57
C LYS A 68 -9.50 -6.77 -3.58
N PRO A 69 -10.77 -6.92 -3.99
CA PRO A 69 -11.77 -5.86 -3.88
C PRO A 69 -11.74 -5.19 -2.50
N TYR A 70 -11.64 -3.87 -2.46
CA TYR A 70 -11.58 -3.09 -1.22
C TYR A 70 -10.43 -3.43 -0.24
N GLU A 71 -9.43 -4.20 -0.66
CA GLU A 71 -8.33 -4.58 0.23
C GLU A 71 -7.43 -3.39 0.56
N THR A 72 -7.11 -3.28 1.85
CA THR A 72 -6.16 -2.34 2.42
C THR A 72 -5.03 -3.12 3.07
N ILE A 73 -3.79 -2.75 2.75
CA ILE A 73 -2.58 -3.29 3.38
C ILE A 73 -1.64 -2.13 3.70
N ILE A 74 -1.18 -2.09 4.95
CA ILE A 74 -0.19 -1.15 5.48
C ILE A 74 0.98 -1.93 6.06
#